data_AF-A0A967I7C1-F1
#
_entry.id   AF-A0A967I7C1-F1
#
_cell.length_a   1.000
_cell.length_b   1.000
_cell.length_c   1.000
_cell.angle_alpha   90.00
_cell.angle_beta   90.00
_cell.angle_gamma   90.00
#
_symmetry.space_group_name_H-M   'P 1'
#
loop_
_entity.id
_entity.type
_entity.pdbx_description
1 polymer ?
#
loop_
_entity_poly.entity_id
_entity_poly.type
_entity_poly.pdbx_seq_one_letter_code
_entity_poly.pdbx_strand_id
1 'polypeptide(L)'
;MGYLQDYKKALDSGRLQRLTYAIHQWKEEDQLVIGRLIGMGIFDGGKFDNPVNYYMLDTDEGMVSCILGSATDEQIRDNIDVGNILAIHYKGKRELEDGRKVNIFEIDVLPDSKSTPNKPGKSKKGGVSSG
;
A
#
# COMPACT_ATOMS: atom_id res chain seq x y z
N MET A 1 -9.78 -21.41 -29.65
CA MET A 1 -9.18 -21.77 -28.34
C MET A 1 -10.17 -21.34 -27.27
N GLY A 2 -10.42 -22.18 -26.27
CA GLY A 2 -11.39 -21.89 -25.21
C GLY A 2 -10.72 -21.25 -23.99
N TYR A 3 -11.37 -20.26 -23.40
CA TYR A 3 -10.84 -19.51 -22.25
C TYR A 3 -10.36 -20.40 -21.08
N LEU A 4 -10.97 -21.57 -20.87
CA LEU A 4 -10.55 -22.53 -19.84
C LEU A 4 -9.16 -23.13 -20.09
N GLN A 5 -8.81 -23.39 -21.35
CA GLN A 5 -7.49 -23.93 -21.70
C GLN A 5 -6.40 -22.87 -21.55
N ASP A 6 -6.70 -21.62 -21.88
CA ASP A 6 -5.77 -20.51 -21.69
C ASP A 6 -5.54 -20.24 -20.20
N TYR A 7 -6.59 -20.31 -19.39
CA TYR A 7 -6.49 -20.23 -17.93
C TYR A 7 -5.60 -21.33 -17.34
N LYS A 8 -5.80 -22.60 -17.72
CA LYS A 8 -4.99 -23.72 -17.22
C LYS A 8 -3.51 -23.59 -17.63
N LYS A 9 -3.23 -23.21 -18.88
CA LYS A 9 -1.86 -22.94 -19.34
C LYS A 9 -1.21 -21.78 -18.58
N ALA A 10 -1.98 -20.73 -18.27
CA ALA A 10 -1.50 -19.61 -17.48
C ALA A 10 -1.22 -19.99 -16.02
N LEU A 11 -2.05 -20.88 -15.44
CA LEU A 11 -1.85 -21.43 -14.10
C LEU A 11 -0.53 -22.20 -14.01
N ASP A 12 -0.29 -23.11 -14.95
CA ASP A 12 0.91 -23.96 -14.97
C ASP A 12 2.19 -23.18 -15.29
N SER A 13 2.07 -22.05 -15.99
CA SER A 13 3.20 -21.18 -16.35
C SER A 13 3.46 -20.04 -15.36
N GLY A 14 2.67 -19.93 -14.27
CA GLY A 14 2.79 -18.85 -13.29
C GLY A 14 2.46 -17.46 -13.85
N ARG A 15 1.74 -17.37 -14.98
CA ARG A 15 1.39 -16.11 -15.65
C ARG A 15 0.05 -15.53 -15.17
N LEU A 16 -0.59 -16.18 -14.19
CA LEU A 16 -1.82 -15.66 -13.60
C LEU A 16 -1.52 -14.55 -12.60
N GLN A 17 -2.09 -13.38 -12.86
CA GLN A 17 -2.22 -12.33 -11.86
C GLN A 17 -3.47 -12.60 -11.03
N ARG A 18 -3.30 -12.88 -9.73
CA ARG A 18 -4.43 -12.96 -8.79
C ARG A 18 -4.91 -11.54 -8.50
N LEU A 19 -6.20 -11.27 -8.62
CA LEU A 19 -6.76 -9.92 -8.40
C LEU A 19 -7.34 -9.73 -6.99
N THR A 20 -7.68 -10.84 -6.32
CA THR A 20 -8.28 -10.83 -4.98
C THR A 20 -7.30 -11.43 -3.98
N TYR A 21 -7.06 -10.70 -2.89
CA TYR A 21 -6.12 -11.07 -1.86
C TYR A 21 -6.83 -11.17 -0.51
N ALA A 22 -6.32 -12.02 0.38
CA ALA A 22 -6.80 -12.02 1.75
C ALA A 22 -6.46 -10.66 2.37
N ILE A 23 -7.48 -9.98 2.91
CA ILE A 23 -7.26 -8.75 3.66
C ILE A 23 -6.67 -9.15 5.00
N HIS A 24 -5.42 -8.76 5.24
CA HIS A 24 -4.73 -8.94 6.50
C HIS A 24 -5.49 -8.18 7.60
N GLN A 25 -5.80 -8.87 8.68
CA GLN A 25 -6.50 -8.31 9.83
C GLN A 25 -5.51 -8.08 10.97
N TRP A 26 -5.35 -6.82 11.35
CA TRP A 26 -4.58 -6.39 12.51
C TRP A 26 -5.37 -6.70 13.80
N LYS A 27 -4.91 -7.70 14.55
CA LYS A 27 -5.56 -8.23 15.76
C LYS A 27 -4.72 -8.05 17.00
N GLU A 28 -3.43 -8.30 16.90
CA GLU A 28 -2.51 -8.36 18.05
C GLU A 28 -1.47 -7.26 17.93
N GLU A 29 -1.20 -6.55 19.03
CA GLU A 29 -0.10 -5.59 19.10
C GLU A 29 1.24 -6.26 18.73
N ASP A 30 2.12 -5.50 18.11
CA ASP A 30 3.40 -5.93 17.57
C ASP A 30 3.34 -6.91 16.38
N GLN A 31 2.16 -7.08 15.76
CA GLN A 31 2.08 -7.76 14.46
C GLN A 31 2.90 -7.02 13.40
N LEU A 32 3.72 -7.79 12.69
CA LEU A 32 4.61 -7.29 11.65
C LEU A 32 4.30 -7.96 10.32
N VAL A 33 4.08 -7.14 9.29
CA VAL A 33 3.98 -7.59 7.90
C VAL A 33 5.11 -6.96 7.11
N ILE A 34 5.95 -7.78 6.49
CA ILE A 34 7.02 -7.34 5.60
C ILE A 34 6.74 -7.87 4.22
N GLY A 35 6.82 -7.02 3.20
CA GLY A 35 6.65 -7.46 1.83
C GLY A 35 6.97 -6.37 0.81
N ARG A 36 7.13 -6.80 -0.45
CA ARG A 36 7.27 -5.89 -1.57
C ARG A 36 5.91 -5.35 -1.97
N LEU A 37 5.79 -4.03 -2.05
CA LEU A 37 4.58 -3.38 -2.57
C LEU A 37 4.44 -3.66 -4.06
N ILE A 38 3.46 -4.45 -4.44
CA ILE A 38 3.19 -4.83 -5.83
C ILE A 38 2.03 -4.05 -6.46
N GLY A 39 1.25 -3.35 -5.63
CA GLY A 39 0.18 -2.49 -6.11
C GLY A 39 -0.55 -1.78 -4.98
N MET A 40 -1.27 -0.72 -5.35
CA MET A 40 -2.12 0.05 -4.45
C MET A 40 -3.38 0.45 -5.19
N GLY A 41 -4.46 0.67 -4.45
CA GLY A 41 -5.67 1.26 -5.00
C GLY A 41 -6.56 1.83 -3.90
N ILE A 42 -7.61 2.50 -4.33
CA ILE A 42 -8.62 3.04 -3.42
C ILE A 42 -9.59 1.91 -3.06
N PHE A 43 -9.85 1.76 -1.77
CA PHE A 43 -10.87 0.90 -1.21
C PHE A 43 -12.05 1.76 -0.74
N ASP A 44 -13.17 1.69 -1.45
CA ASP A 44 -14.40 2.44 -1.17
C ASP A 44 -15.53 1.58 -0.57
N GLY A 45 -15.31 0.27 -0.40
CA GLY A 45 -16.33 -0.70 -0.01
C GLY A 45 -16.54 -0.90 1.50
N GLY A 46 -15.99 -0.04 2.37
CA GLY A 46 -15.98 -0.23 3.83
C GLY A 46 -16.85 0.75 4.62
N LYS A 47 -16.99 0.50 5.94
CA LYS A 47 -17.58 1.45 6.92
C LYS A 47 -16.62 2.60 7.28
N PHE A 48 -15.74 2.99 6.36
CA PHE A 48 -14.78 4.06 6.60
C PHE A 48 -15.43 5.38 6.22
N ASP A 49 -15.30 6.39 7.08
CA ASP A 49 -15.84 7.73 6.82
C ASP A 49 -15.15 8.41 5.61
N ASN A 50 -13.93 7.98 5.29
CA ASN A 50 -13.14 8.46 4.16
C ASN A 50 -12.65 7.29 3.31
N PRO A 51 -12.40 7.50 2.00
CA PRO A 51 -11.69 6.52 1.18
C PRO A 51 -10.34 6.17 1.82
N VAL A 52 -10.04 4.88 1.87
CA VAL A 52 -8.76 4.37 2.37
C VAL A 52 -8.05 3.64 1.25
N ASN A 53 -6.73 3.57 1.32
CA ASN A 53 -5.97 2.77 0.38
C ASN A 53 -5.93 1.31 0.83
N TYR A 54 -5.94 0.40 -0.15
CA TYR A 54 -5.47 -0.95 0.06
C TYR A 54 -4.08 -1.11 -0.57
N TYR A 55 -3.21 -1.81 0.15
CA TYR A 55 -1.82 -2.09 -0.24
C TYR A 55 -1.71 -3.58 -0.53
N MET A 56 -1.19 -3.94 -1.70
CA MET A 56 -0.93 -5.33 -2.07
C MET A 56 0.55 -5.62 -1.86
N LEU A 57 0.86 -6.54 -0.95
CA LEU A 57 2.21 -6.92 -0.59
C LEU A 57 2.49 -8.35 -1.02
N ASP A 58 3.63 -8.56 -1.69
CA ASP A 58 4.22 -9.87 -1.90
C ASP A 58 5.17 -10.18 -0.73
N THR A 59 4.76 -11.11 0.14
CA THR A 59 5.52 -11.51 1.33
C THR A 59 6.08 -12.92 1.15
N ASP A 60 6.95 -13.33 2.07
CA ASP A 60 7.50 -14.69 2.07
C ASP A 60 6.43 -15.79 2.31
N GLU A 61 5.28 -15.41 2.88
CA GLU A 61 4.14 -16.31 3.13
C GLU A 61 3.08 -16.24 2.02
N GLY A 62 3.29 -15.36 1.04
CA GLY A 62 2.42 -15.14 -0.10
C GLY A 62 1.82 -13.74 -0.15
N MET A 63 0.98 -13.50 -1.15
CA MET A 63 0.42 -12.17 -1.38
C MET A 63 -0.69 -11.85 -0.38
N VAL A 64 -0.57 -10.71 0.30
CA VAL A 64 -1.56 -10.19 1.26
C VAL A 64 -2.01 -8.79 0.83
N SER A 65 -3.23 -8.41 1.22
CA SER A 65 -3.66 -7.01 1.12
C SER A 65 -3.84 -6.41 2.50
N CYS A 66 -3.34 -5.20 2.72
CA CYS A 66 -3.47 -4.50 3.99
C CYS A 66 -4.25 -3.19 3.80
N ILE A 67 -5.03 -2.80 4.81
CA ILE A 67 -5.65 -1.47 4.92
C ILE A 67 -5.11 -0.85 6.21
N LEU A 68 -4.58 0.37 6.11
CA LEU A 68 -3.91 1.06 7.22
C LEU A 68 -4.76 2.20 7.78
N GLY A 69 -5.68 2.73 6.96
CA GLY A 69 -6.60 3.80 7.33
C GLY A 69 -6.08 5.17 6.90
N SER A 70 -7.01 6.11 6.73
CA SER A 70 -6.77 7.37 6.02
C SER A 70 -5.67 8.23 6.65
N ALA A 71 -5.50 8.20 7.98
CA ALA A 71 -4.47 8.96 8.66
C ALA A 71 -3.06 8.45 8.32
N THR A 72 -2.88 7.13 8.31
CA THR A 72 -1.61 6.50 7.91
C THR A 72 -1.38 6.69 6.41
N ASP A 73 -2.42 6.55 5.59
CA ASP A 73 -2.34 6.78 4.15
C ASP A 73 -1.82 8.18 3.81
N GLU A 74 -2.25 9.21 4.55
CA GLU A 74 -1.75 10.59 4.38
C GLU A 74 -0.26 10.71 4.73
N GLN A 75 0.19 10.06 5.81
CA GLN A 75 1.57 10.16 6.28
C GLN A 75 2.57 9.51 5.31
N ILE A 76 2.18 8.43 4.64
CA ILE A 76 3.09 7.65 3.79
C ILE A 76 2.95 7.98 2.30
N ARG A 77 1.94 8.77 1.89
CA ARG A 77 1.58 9.03 0.48
C ARG A 77 2.77 9.35 -0.41
N ASP A 78 3.66 10.22 0.03
CA ASP A 78 4.78 10.72 -0.77
C ASP A 78 6.08 9.88 -0.63
N ASN A 79 6.04 8.82 0.19
CA ASN A 79 7.23 8.04 0.57
C ASN A 79 7.15 6.57 0.12
N ILE A 80 6.09 6.16 -0.58
CA ILE A 80 5.90 4.78 -1.03
C ILE A 80 5.67 4.73 -2.54
N ASP A 81 6.34 3.78 -3.18
CA ASP A 81 6.18 3.49 -4.60
C ASP A 81 6.08 1.97 -4.79
N VAL A 82 5.35 1.54 -5.82
CA VAL A 82 5.33 0.14 -6.23
C VAL A 82 6.76 -0.32 -6.50
N GLY A 83 7.13 -1.45 -5.90
CA GLY A 83 8.49 -2.00 -5.92
C GLY A 83 9.21 -1.87 -4.58
N ASN A 84 8.87 -0.88 -3.74
CA ASN A 84 9.47 -0.71 -2.41
C ASN A 84 9.15 -1.91 -1.51
N ILE A 85 10.07 -2.24 -0.60
CA ILE A 85 9.80 -3.16 0.49
C ILE A 85 9.28 -2.35 1.67
N LEU A 86 8.11 -2.74 2.19
CA LEU A 86 7.49 -2.12 3.36
C LEU A 86 7.60 -3.08 4.53
N ALA A 87 7.95 -2.55 5.71
CA ALA A 87 7.75 -3.23 6.99
C ALA A 87 6.69 -2.46 7.77
N ILE A 88 5.52 -3.07 7.95
CA ILE A 88 4.36 -2.48 8.60
C ILE A 88 4.17 -3.13 9.95
N HIS A 89 4.43 -2.36 11.00
CA HIS A 89 4.39 -2.79 12.38
C HIS A 89 3.16 -2.19 13.08
N TYR A 90 2.22 -3.02 13.48
CA TYR A 90 1.01 -2.58 14.18
C TYR A 90 1.27 -2.40 15.67
N LYS A 91 1.10 -1.17 16.16
CA LYS A 91 1.36 -0.77 17.56
C LYS A 91 0.08 -0.74 18.42
N GLY A 92 -0.91 -1.52 18.04
CA GLY A 92 -2.19 -1.56 18.73
C GLY A 92 -3.13 -0.41 18.38
N LYS A 93 -4.11 -0.18 19.26
CA LYS A 93 -5.15 0.85 19.07
C LYS A 93 -4.98 1.97 20.08
N ARG A 94 -5.16 3.21 19.62
CA ARG A 94 -5.25 4.38 20.46
C ARG A 94 -6.66 4.94 20.43
N GLU A 95 -7.18 5.29 21.61
CA GLU A 95 -8.43 6.04 21.74
C GLU A 95 -8.14 7.54 21.61
N LEU A 96 -8.91 8.22 20.76
CA LEU A 96 -8.87 9.66 20.57
C LEU A 96 -9.78 10.36 21.59
N GLU A 97 -9.64 11.68 21.71
CA GLU A 97 -10.43 12.49 22.65
C GLU A 97 -11.94 12.42 22.40
N ASP A 98 -12.36 12.11 21.16
CA ASP A 98 -13.76 11.93 20.76
C ASP A 98 -14.29 10.48 20.95
N GLY A 99 -13.50 9.59 21.57
CA GLY A 99 -13.84 8.20 21.83
C GLY A 99 -13.65 7.25 20.64
N ARG A 100 -13.23 7.74 19.47
CA ARG A 100 -12.89 6.87 18.33
C ARG A 100 -11.60 6.12 18.60
N LYS A 101 -11.53 4.87 18.15
CA LYS A 101 -10.31 4.05 18.21
C LYS A 101 -9.65 3.99 16.84
N VAL A 102 -8.38 4.36 16.79
CA VAL A 102 -7.57 4.29 15.57
C VAL A 102 -6.46 3.25 15.74
N ASN A 103 -6.15 2.54 14.67
CA ASN A 103 -4.99 1.67 14.62
C ASN A 103 -3.73 2.54 14.50
N ILE A 104 -2.68 2.20 15.23
CA ILE A 104 -1.39 2.88 15.15
C ILE A 104 -0.40 1.96 14.44
N PHE A 105 0.35 2.53 13.51
CA PHE A 105 1.36 1.80 12.74
C PHE A 105 2.69 2.54 12.77
N GLU A 106 3.76 1.77 12.79
CA GLU A 106 5.12 2.19 12.44
C GLU A 106 5.46 1.56 11.08
N ILE A 107 5.92 2.35 10.14
CA ILE A 107 6.15 1.90 8.75
C ILE A 107 7.54 2.30 8.31
N ASP A 108 8.36 1.30 8.05
CA ASP A 108 9.68 1.47 7.43
C ASP A 108 9.60 1.16 5.94
N VAL A 109 10.32 1.96 5.15
CA VAL A 109 10.39 1.80 3.69
C VAL A 109 11.84 1.54 3.30
N LEU A 110 12.06 0.43 2.60
CA LEU A 110 13.29 0.15 1.89
C LEU A 110 13.02 0.36 0.38
N PRO A 111 13.53 1.46 -0.21
CA PRO A 111 13.32 1.76 -1.63
C PRO A 111 13.90 0.65 -2.51
N ASP A 112 13.23 0.32 -3.61
CA ASP A 112 13.83 -0.60 -4.58
C ASP A 112 15.06 0.07 -5.20
N SER A 113 16.19 -0.63 -5.26
CA SER A 113 17.46 -0.07 -5.78
C SER A 113 17.39 0.38 -7.24
N LYS A 114 16.31 0.03 -7.95
CA LYS A 114 16.01 0.43 -9.33
C LYS A 114 15.03 1.61 -9.42
N SER A 115 14.40 2.01 -8.32
CA SER A 115 13.54 3.20 -8.27
C SER A 115 14.42 4.45 -8.25
N THR A 116 14.32 5.26 -9.30
CA THR A 116 15.02 6.55 -9.33
C THR A 116 14.22 7.52 -8.47
N PRO A 117 14.83 8.25 -7.51
CA PRO A 117 14.06 9.15 -6.66
C PRO A 117 13.38 10.21 -7.55
N ASN A 118 12.05 10.30 -7.42
CA ASN A 118 11.26 11.29 -8.12
C ASN A 118 11.65 12.67 -7.57
N LYS A 119 12.54 13.39 -8.27
CA LYS A 119 12.96 14.73 -7.85
C LYS A 119 11.73 15.64 -7.83
N PRO A 120 11.49 16.41 -6.74
CA PRO A 120 10.44 17.41 -6.75
C PRO A 120 10.73 18.41 -7.87
N GLY A 121 9.76 18.54 -8.78
CA GLY A 121 9.86 19.42 -9.94
C GLY A 121 10.23 20.83 -9.50
N LYS A 122 11.35 21.35 -10.00
CA LYS A 122 11.70 22.77 -9.88
C LYS A 122 10.54 23.59 -10.45
N SER A 123 9.77 24.22 -9.58
CA SER A 123 8.87 25.32 -9.93
C SER A 123 9.70 26.40 -10.65
N LYS A 124 9.58 26.48 -11.98
CA LYS A 124 10.03 27.62 -12.76
C LYS A 124 9.23 28.84 -12.29
N LYS A 125 9.79 29.61 -11.35
CA LYS A 125 9.33 30.99 -11.13
C LYS A 125 9.61 31.76 -12.42
N GLY A 126 8.53 32.11 -13.12
CA GLY A 126 8.57 33.00 -14.27
C GLY A 126 9.16 34.35 -13.88
N GLY A 127 10.15 34.80 -14.64
CA GLY A 127 10.57 36.18 -14.62
C GLY A 127 9.49 37.02 -15.30
N VAL A 128 8.93 37.97 -14.56
CA VAL A 128 8.16 39.07 -15.12
C VAL A 128 9.14 40.24 -15.27
N SER A 129 9.47 40.56 -16.52
CA SER A 129 10.10 41.83 -16.88
C SER A 129 9.01 42.85 -17.18
N SER A 130 8.99 43.93 -16.42
CA SER A 130 8.42 45.23 -16.80
C SER A 130 9.52 46.22 -16.42
N GLY A 131 10.09 47.00 -17.33
CA GLY A 131 9.40 47.98 -18.16
C GLY A 131 9.78 49.34 -17.60
#